data_AF-A0A255SH07-F1
#
_entry.id   AF-A0A255SH07-F1
#
_cell.length_a   1.000
_cell.length_b   1.000
_cell.length_c   1.000
_cell.angle_alpha   90.00
_cell.angle_beta   90.00
_cell.angle_gamma   90.00
#
_symmetry.space_group_name_H-M   'P 1'
#
loop_
_entity.id
_entity.type
_entity.pdbx_description
1 polymer ?
#
loop_
_entity_poly.entity_id
_entity_poly.type
_entity_poly.pdbx_seq_one_letter_code
_entity_poly.pdbx_strand_id
1 'polypeptide(L)'
;MKKKVFVSGCYDLLHSGHVEFFQQAAQYGDLYVGIGSDATYLEYKHRKPMFPQEERLFMVKNIKAVKEAYINQGSGVIDFLPTLDLVKPDVFVVNAEGGSDEKRKLCKERGIEYVELQRTPHEGLQARSSSSLKAELAKGQQETDTTQAGSTNGESIPTRLDLAGTWIDQPYVSMHHPGWAITISLEPTFEVRDRCGLSTSTRKMIQKIWPVKLPKMDPEILARLVFCFENNPERHDGIISGAQDSIGICIPGLCRHYYDHNFWPEKIETTQDEMTLRFLEDHLVMIPMAPRRPGCSVVEDKDITPDKVKALADAADACWTAILAHNIDDFAAAYKASFEAQIAMFPGMVTPSINGEKLHEASVQPTIDQYSAMDDVLAWKMPGAGGGGYLALVVKDSKKFTNAHHEAINLQIRRA
;
A
#
# COMPACT_ATOMS: atom_id res chain seq x y z
N MET A 1 25.57 -43.59 -7.37
CA MET A 1 25.61 -42.24 -6.76
C MET A 1 24.30 -42.04 -6.01
N LYS A 2 24.30 -41.24 -4.93
CA LYS A 2 23.02 -40.79 -4.35
C LYS A 2 22.29 -39.93 -5.38
N LYS A 3 20.96 -39.99 -5.40
CA LYS A 3 20.13 -39.11 -6.24
C LYS A 3 20.49 -37.65 -5.92
N LYS A 4 20.51 -36.80 -6.93
CA LYS A 4 20.63 -35.35 -6.76
C LYS A 4 19.23 -34.75 -6.60
N VAL A 5 19.03 -34.03 -5.51
CA VAL A 5 17.78 -33.33 -5.22
C VAL A 5 17.99 -31.85 -5.40
N PHE A 6 17.06 -31.15 -6.04
CA PHE A 6 17.13 -29.71 -6.22
C PHE A 6 15.91 -29.00 -5.64
N VAL A 7 16.16 -27.89 -4.95
CA VAL A 7 15.15 -26.96 -4.45
C VAL A 7 15.53 -25.55 -4.87
N SER A 8 14.54 -24.69 -5.15
CA SER A 8 14.78 -23.27 -5.50
C SER A 8 13.91 -22.34 -4.67
N GLY A 9 14.51 -21.22 -4.23
CA GLY A 9 13.82 -20.20 -3.45
C GLY A 9 14.70 -19.00 -3.12
N CYS A 10 14.14 -18.00 -2.45
CA CYS A 10 14.91 -16.82 -2.00
C CYS A 10 15.64 -17.07 -0.67
N TYR A 11 15.02 -17.83 0.26
CA TYR A 11 15.56 -18.19 1.58
C TYR A 11 16.06 -17.01 2.42
N ASP A 12 15.46 -15.84 2.24
CA ASP A 12 15.71 -14.64 3.04
C ASP A 12 15.19 -14.79 4.48
N LEU A 13 15.85 -14.14 5.44
CA LEU A 13 15.64 -14.37 6.89
C LEU A 13 15.63 -15.87 7.25
N LEU A 14 16.75 -16.56 7.09
CA LEU A 14 16.83 -18.01 7.33
C LEU A 14 16.28 -18.39 8.73
N HIS A 15 15.37 -19.37 8.77
CA HIS A 15 14.65 -19.76 9.98
C HIS A 15 14.37 -21.27 10.01
N SER A 16 13.85 -21.78 11.13
CA SER A 16 13.58 -23.22 11.36
C SER A 16 12.79 -23.88 10.22
N GLY A 17 11.74 -23.23 9.72
CA GLY A 17 10.99 -23.72 8.56
C GLY A 17 11.81 -23.97 7.28
N HIS A 18 12.84 -23.18 6.99
CA HIS A 18 13.75 -23.46 5.87
C HIS A 18 14.64 -24.67 6.18
N VAL A 19 15.18 -24.73 7.40
CA VAL A 19 16.04 -25.85 7.82
C VAL A 19 15.29 -27.18 7.78
N GLU A 20 14.05 -27.21 8.29
CA GLU A 20 13.17 -28.38 8.25
C GLU A 20 12.84 -28.79 6.81
N PHE A 21 12.50 -27.82 5.94
CA PHE A 21 12.28 -28.09 4.53
C PHE A 21 13.50 -28.71 3.85
N PHE A 22 14.71 -28.18 4.12
CA PHE A 22 15.95 -28.77 3.59
C PHE A 22 16.22 -30.16 4.15
N GLN A 23 15.92 -30.43 5.42
CA GLN A 23 16.06 -31.77 6.00
C GLN A 23 15.12 -32.78 5.33
N GLN A 24 13.86 -32.40 5.08
CA GLN A 24 12.90 -33.25 4.38
C GLN A 24 13.32 -33.49 2.92
N ALA A 25 13.72 -32.42 2.21
CA ALA A 25 14.21 -32.55 0.83
C ALA A 25 15.46 -33.45 0.73
N ALA A 26 16.38 -33.36 1.70
CA ALA A 26 17.57 -34.21 1.74
C ALA A 26 17.29 -35.71 1.99
N GLN A 27 16.07 -36.09 2.39
CA GLN A 27 15.69 -37.51 2.47
C GLN A 27 15.63 -38.18 1.10
N TYR A 28 15.45 -37.40 0.03
CA TYR A 28 15.40 -37.90 -1.34
C TYR A 28 16.79 -38.06 -1.99
N GLY A 29 17.86 -37.58 -1.34
CA GLY A 29 19.23 -37.64 -1.89
C GLY A 29 20.15 -36.49 -1.47
N ASP A 30 21.22 -36.27 -2.23
CA ASP A 30 22.15 -35.15 -2.00
C ASP A 30 21.49 -33.84 -2.44
N LEU A 31 21.28 -32.90 -1.52
CA LEU A 31 20.50 -31.68 -1.73
C LEU A 31 21.32 -30.52 -2.32
N TYR A 32 20.91 -30.03 -3.47
CA TYR A 32 21.42 -28.85 -4.14
C TYR A 32 20.38 -27.72 -4.06
N VAL A 33 20.81 -26.50 -3.71
CA VAL A 33 19.90 -25.37 -3.49
C VAL A 33 20.18 -24.24 -4.47
N GLY A 34 19.16 -23.83 -5.24
CA GLY A 34 19.17 -22.61 -6.05
C GLY A 34 18.60 -21.43 -5.27
N ILE A 35 19.36 -20.33 -5.19
CA ILE A 35 19.00 -19.12 -4.46
C ILE A 35 18.70 -18.01 -5.47
N GLY A 36 17.50 -17.45 -5.41
CA GLY A 36 17.14 -16.32 -6.27
C GLY A 36 18.05 -15.11 -6.04
N SER A 37 18.51 -14.51 -7.15
CA SER A 37 19.39 -13.32 -7.11
C SER A 37 18.67 -12.10 -6.55
N ASP A 38 19.42 -11.11 -6.07
CA ASP A 38 18.85 -9.85 -5.59
C ASP A 38 18.10 -9.10 -6.71
N ALA A 39 18.60 -9.19 -7.94
CA ALA A 39 17.99 -8.60 -9.13
C ALA A 39 16.65 -9.28 -9.46
N THR A 40 16.62 -10.62 -9.50
CA THR A 40 15.40 -11.41 -9.75
C THR A 40 14.37 -11.17 -8.65
N TYR A 41 14.80 -11.10 -7.39
CA TYR A 41 13.90 -10.83 -6.27
C TYR A 41 13.31 -9.41 -6.37
N LEU A 42 14.12 -8.42 -6.75
CA LEU A 42 13.65 -7.05 -6.98
C LEU A 42 12.69 -6.97 -8.16
N GLU A 43 12.97 -7.66 -9.26
CA GLU A 43 12.09 -7.71 -10.44
C GLU A 43 10.74 -8.36 -10.10
N TYR A 44 10.76 -9.49 -9.39
CA TYR A 44 9.56 -10.30 -9.15
C TYR A 44 8.74 -9.89 -7.92
N LYS A 45 9.39 -9.39 -6.86
CA LYS A 45 8.73 -8.99 -5.61
C LYS A 45 8.69 -7.47 -5.41
N HIS A 46 9.26 -6.70 -6.33
CA HIS A 46 9.35 -5.24 -6.28
C HIS A 46 9.94 -4.69 -4.96
N ARG A 47 10.75 -5.50 -4.28
CA ARG A 47 11.42 -5.16 -3.02
C ARG A 47 12.74 -5.89 -2.93
N LYS A 48 13.68 -5.37 -2.13
CA LYS A 48 14.96 -6.03 -1.86
C LYS A 48 14.80 -7.09 -0.75
N PRO A 49 15.59 -8.18 -0.77
CA PRO A 49 15.71 -9.06 0.39
C PRO A 49 16.39 -8.31 1.55
N MET A 50 16.24 -8.82 2.78
CA MET A 50 16.90 -8.25 3.96
C MET A 50 18.40 -8.49 3.92
N PHE A 51 18.79 -9.72 3.54
CA PHE A 51 20.19 -10.09 3.37
C PHE A 51 20.56 -10.12 1.87
N PRO A 52 21.71 -9.53 1.48
CA PRO A 52 22.25 -9.68 0.13
C PRO A 52 22.39 -11.15 -0.26
N GLN A 53 22.33 -11.43 -1.55
CA GLN A 53 22.41 -12.80 -2.08
C GLN A 53 23.65 -13.56 -1.60
N GLU A 54 24.80 -12.90 -1.43
CA GLU A 54 26.06 -13.50 -0.97
C GLU A 54 25.94 -14.02 0.47
N GLU A 55 25.26 -13.28 1.35
CA GLU A 55 25.01 -13.70 2.73
C GLU A 55 24.01 -14.86 2.79
N ARG A 56 22.95 -14.79 1.99
CA ARG A 56 21.97 -15.88 1.87
C ARG A 56 22.65 -17.17 1.38
N LEU A 57 23.54 -17.07 0.39
CA LEU A 57 24.36 -18.18 -0.09
C LEU A 57 25.25 -18.76 1.01
N PHE A 58 25.98 -17.91 1.72
CA PHE A 58 26.84 -18.35 2.82
C PHE A 58 26.05 -19.11 3.88
N MET A 59 24.91 -18.59 4.32
CA MET A 59 24.07 -19.23 5.33
C MET A 59 23.52 -20.59 4.85
N VAL A 60 22.92 -20.63 3.65
CA VAL A 60 22.33 -21.86 3.10
C VAL A 60 23.38 -22.94 2.87
N LYS A 61 24.56 -22.59 2.33
CA LYS A 61 25.66 -23.53 2.07
C LYS A 61 26.20 -24.18 3.35
N ASN A 62 26.04 -23.55 4.51
CA ASN A 62 26.50 -24.07 5.79
C ASN A 62 25.43 -24.87 6.56
N ILE A 63 24.24 -25.07 5.99
CA ILE A 63 23.23 -25.95 6.59
C ILE A 63 23.63 -27.40 6.35
N LYS A 64 23.70 -28.21 7.41
CA LYS A 64 24.15 -29.62 7.36
C LYS A 64 23.48 -30.48 6.28
N ALA A 65 22.21 -30.22 5.97
CA ALA A 65 21.44 -30.96 4.98
C ALA A 65 21.80 -30.61 3.52
N VAL A 66 22.46 -29.47 3.28
CA VAL A 66 22.76 -28.94 1.95
C VAL A 66 24.13 -29.45 1.48
N LYS A 67 24.15 -30.08 0.30
CA LYS A 67 25.37 -30.57 -0.36
C LYS A 67 26.13 -29.43 -1.05
N GLU A 68 25.41 -28.57 -1.77
CA GLU A 68 25.94 -27.38 -2.43
C GLU A 68 24.81 -26.37 -2.72
N ALA A 69 25.15 -25.09 -2.82
CA ALA A 69 24.19 -24.02 -3.11
C ALA A 69 24.74 -23.05 -4.16
N TYR A 70 23.84 -22.41 -4.91
CA TYR A 70 24.17 -21.52 -6.03
C TYR A 70 23.27 -20.28 -6.03
N ILE A 71 23.80 -19.15 -6.51
CA ILE A 71 22.93 -18.05 -6.96
C ILE A 71 22.41 -18.38 -8.35
N ASN A 72 21.08 -18.31 -8.52
CA ASN A 72 20.43 -18.50 -9.80
C ASN A 72 20.79 -17.37 -10.77
N GLN A 73 21.11 -17.74 -12.01
CA GLN A 73 21.53 -16.80 -13.05
C GLN A 73 20.40 -16.36 -13.98
N GLY A 74 19.23 -17.01 -13.92
CA GLY A 74 18.06 -16.61 -14.72
C GLY A 74 17.24 -15.50 -14.06
N SER A 75 16.12 -15.18 -14.70
CA SER A 75 15.15 -14.18 -14.25
C SER A 75 13.73 -14.76 -14.21
N GLY A 76 12.79 -14.01 -13.63
CA GLY A 76 11.38 -14.39 -13.54
C GLY A 76 11.09 -15.58 -12.62
N VAL A 77 9.96 -16.26 -12.87
CA VAL A 77 9.44 -17.36 -12.02
C VAL A 77 10.29 -18.64 -12.08
N ILE A 78 11.02 -18.82 -13.18
CA ILE A 78 11.89 -19.99 -13.43
C ILE A 78 13.35 -19.55 -13.58
N ASP A 79 13.80 -18.65 -12.70
CA ASP A 79 15.15 -18.11 -12.63
C ASP A 79 16.25 -19.19 -12.48
N PHE A 80 15.86 -20.34 -11.94
CA PHE A 80 16.76 -21.46 -11.65
C PHE A 80 17.10 -22.35 -12.85
N LEU A 81 16.56 -22.11 -14.06
CA LEU A 81 16.83 -22.96 -15.23
C LEU A 81 18.33 -23.18 -15.50
N PRO A 82 19.20 -22.14 -15.52
CA PRO A 82 20.63 -22.36 -15.75
C PRO A 82 21.28 -23.22 -14.66
N THR A 83 20.88 -23.03 -13.40
CA THR A 83 21.34 -23.84 -12.26
C THR A 83 20.85 -25.28 -12.37
N LEU A 84 19.62 -25.48 -12.84
CA LEU A 84 19.04 -26.80 -13.05
C LEU A 84 19.82 -27.58 -14.12
N ASP A 85 20.22 -26.91 -15.21
CA ASP A 85 21.04 -27.47 -16.29
C ASP A 85 22.46 -27.83 -15.84
N LEU A 86 23.00 -27.06 -14.89
CA LEU A 86 24.29 -27.33 -14.27
C LEU A 86 24.23 -28.55 -13.33
N VAL A 87 23.24 -28.59 -12.43
CA VAL A 87 23.13 -29.61 -11.39
C VAL A 87 22.68 -30.96 -11.98
N LYS A 88 21.73 -30.92 -12.92
CA LYS A 88 21.03 -32.09 -13.49
C LYS A 88 20.46 -33.00 -12.40
N PRO A 89 19.45 -32.53 -11.64
CA PRO A 89 18.89 -33.30 -10.53
C PRO A 89 18.01 -34.44 -11.01
N ASP A 90 17.93 -35.49 -10.19
CA ASP A 90 16.98 -36.59 -10.36
C ASP A 90 15.61 -36.23 -9.77
N VAL A 91 15.58 -35.37 -8.74
CA VAL A 91 14.37 -34.96 -8.01
C VAL A 91 14.32 -33.45 -7.86
N PHE A 92 13.17 -32.83 -8.13
CA PHE A 92 12.87 -31.43 -7.87
C PHE A 92 11.81 -31.33 -6.79
N VAL A 93 12.17 -30.74 -5.65
CA VAL A 93 11.29 -30.64 -4.48
C VAL A 93 10.80 -29.20 -4.33
N VAL A 94 9.50 -29.03 -4.10
CA VAL A 94 8.90 -27.73 -3.73
C VAL A 94 8.12 -27.87 -2.43
N ASN A 95 7.89 -26.74 -1.77
CA ASN A 95 6.88 -26.65 -0.72
C ASN A 95 5.48 -26.45 -1.32
N ALA A 96 4.43 -26.64 -0.52
CA ALA A 96 3.03 -26.49 -0.95
C ALA A 96 2.68 -25.14 -1.62
N GLU A 97 3.39 -24.06 -1.30
CA GLU A 97 3.21 -22.72 -1.90
C GLU A 97 4.06 -22.51 -3.17
N GLY A 98 5.00 -23.40 -3.45
CA GLY A 98 5.95 -23.30 -4.56
C GLY A 98 5.57 -24.13 -5.79
N GLY A 99 4.45 -24.85 -5.73
CA GLY A 99 3.91 -25.65 -6.82
C GLY A 99 3.46 -24.79 -8.01
N SER A 100 3.73 -25.23 -9.23
CA SER A 100 3.16 -24.61 -10.45
C SER A 100 3.13 -25.61 -11.61
N ASP A 101 2.17 -25.42 -12.53
CA ASP A 101 2.01 -26.29 -13.70
C ASP A 101 3.22 -26.21 -14.64
N GLU A 102 3.85 -25.04 -14.74
CA GLU A 102 5.08 -24.83 -15.51
C GLU A 102 6.23 -25.68 -14.95
N LYS A 103 6.38 -25.75 -13.63
CA LYS A 103 7.42 -26.57 -12.98
C LYS A 103 7.15 -28.07 -13.18
N ARG A 104 5.89 -28.49 -13.08
CA ARG A 104 5.51 -29.90 -13.35
C ARG A 104 5.81 -30.28 -14.79
N LYS A 105 5.46 -29.41 -15.75
CA LYS A 105 5.74 -29.61 -17.18
C LYS A 105 7.25 -29.68 -17.43
N LEU A 106 8.02 -28.75 -16.89
CA LEU A 106 9.47 -28.73 -17.00
C LEU A 106 10.12 -30.01 -16.48
N CYS A 107 9.67 -30.51 -15.32
CA CYS A 107 10.20 -31.74 -14.74
C CYS A 107 9.85 -32.96 -15.59
N LYS A 108 8.61 -33.03 -16.09
CA LYS A 108 8.17 -34.11 -17.00
C LYS A 108 8.99 -34.14 -18.29
N GLU A 109 9.22 -32.97 -18.91
CA GLU A 109 10.02 -32.85 -20.14
C GLU A 109 11.48 -33.26 -19.95
N ARG A 110 12.01 -33.08 -18.74
CA ARG A 110 13.42 -33.36 -18.40
C ARG A 110 13.62 -34.69 -17.66
N GLY A 111 12.56 -35.47 -17.46
CA GLY A 111 12.61 -36.74 -16.74
C GLY A 111 12.98 -36.61 -15.26
N ILE A 112 12.64 -35.47 -14.63
CA ILE A 112 12.93 -35.17 -13.23
C ILE A 112 11.70 -35.53 -12.38
N GLU A 113 11.90 -36.25 -11.28
CA GLU A 113 10.86 -36.58 -10.32
C GLU A 113 10.40 -35.30 -9.58
N TYR A 114 9.11 -34.96 -9.64
CA TYR A 114 8.57 -33.75 -8.99
C TYR A 114 7.86 -34.10 -7.68
N VAL A 115 8.30 -33.51 -6.57
CA VAL A 115 7.79 -33.79 -5.23
C VAL A 115 7.32 -32.51 -4.56
N GLU A 116 6.12 -32.55 -3.98
CA GLU A 116 5.56 -31.45 -3.19
C GLU A 116 5.48 -31.84 -1.71
N LEU A 117 6.13 -31.05 -0.86
CA LEU A 117 6.14 -31.24 0.58
C LEU A 117 5.20 -30.25 1.26
N GLN A 118 4.43 -30.75 2.23
CA GLN A 118 3.62 -29.92 3.10
C GLN A 118 4.49 -29.16 4.10
N ARG A 119 4.10 -27.93 4.44
CA ARG A 119 4.78 -27.16 5.50
C ARG A 119 4.41 -27.72 6.86
N THR A 120 5.22 -28.66 7.34
CA THR A 120 5.11 -29.14 8.72
C THR A 120 6.28 -28.54 9.51
N PRO A 121 6.03 -27.77 10.57
CA PRO A 121 7.11 -27.28 11.41
C PRO A 121 7.84 -28.46 12.07
N HIS A 122 9.12 -28.27 12.37
CA HIS A 122 9.88 -29.24 13.15
C HIS A 122 9.20 -29.47 14.51
N GLU A 123 9.26 -30.70 15.02
CA GLU A 123 8.61 -31.08 16.27
C GLU A 123 9.04 -30.14 17.42
N GLY A 124 8.05 -29.62 18.15
CA GLY A 124 8.27 -28.68 19.25
C GLY A 124 8.57 -27.23 18.83
N LEU A 125 8.63 -26.90 17.53
CA LEU A 125 8.83 -25.53 17.06
C LEU A 125 7.55 -24.93 16.45
N GLN A 126 7.41 -23.61 16.60
CA GLN A 126 6.33 -22.87 15.94
C GLN A 126 6.56 -22.77 14.43
N ALA A 127 5.47 -22.77 13.67
CA ALA A 127 5.51 -22.51 12.23
C ALA A 127 5.95 -21.06 11.96
N ARG A 128 6.93 -20.90 11.06
CA ARG A 128 7.48 -19.59 10.67
C ARG A 128 7.64 -19.48 9.16
N SER A 129 7.52 -18.25 8.66
CA SER A 129 7.80 -17.88 7.27
C SER A 129 8.63 -16.59 7.24
N SER A 130 9.38 -16.35 6.17
CA SER A 130 10.07 -15.07 6.00
C SER A 130 9.10 -13.89 6.02
N SER A 131 7.89 -14.06 5.49
CA SER A 131 6.85 -13.01 5.53
C SER A 131 6.39 -12.71 6.95
N SER A 132 6.15 -13.75 7.77
CA SER A 132 5.75 -13.57 9.17
C SER A 132 6.89 -13.00 10.00
N LEU A 133 8.14 -13.42 9.77
CA LEU A 133 9.31 -12.86 10.45
C LEU A 133 9.59 -11.41 10.04
N LYS A 134 9.39 -11.03 8.77
CA LYS A 134 9.47 -9.61 8.37
C LYS A 134 8.39 -8.79 9.05
N ALA A 135 7.16 -9.34 9.14
CA ALA A 135 6.08 -8.71 9.89
C ALA A 135 6.40 -8.63 11.39
N GLU A 136 7.00 -9.66 11.99
CA GLU A 136 7.43 -9.68 13.39
C GLU A 136 8.64 -8.78 13.65
N LEU A 137 9.61 -8.66 12.76
CA LEU A 137 10.74 -7.73 12.90
C LEU A 137 10.28 -6.28 12.75
N ALA A 138 9.29 -6.04 11.89
CA ALA A 138 8.58 -4.76 11.86
C ALA A 138 7.84 -4.49 13.18
N LYS A 139 7.41 -5.54 13.91
CA LYS A 139 6.83 -5.45 15.27
C LYS A 139 7.89 -5.39 16.40
N GLY A 140 9.03 -6.07 16.26
CA GLY A 140 10.00 -6.37 17.33
C GLY A 140 10.99 -5.24 17.64
N GLN A 141 10.99 -4.16 16.86
CA GLN A 141 11.53 -2.87 17.32
C GLN A 141 10.63 -2.17 18.36
N GLN A 142 9.53 -2.81 18.80
CA GLN A 142 8.60 -2.29 19.79
C GLN A 142 8.63 -3.00 21.16
N GLU A 143 9.47 -4.02 21.39
CA GLU A 143 9.49 -4.80 22.64
C GLU A 143 10.83 -4.68 23.41
N THR A 144 11.05 -3.52 24.04
CA THR A 144 11.62 -3.48 25.39
C THR A 144 10.61 -2.81 26.31
N ASP A 145 9.50 -3.50 26.57
CA ASP A 145 8.89 -3.59 27.90
C ASP A 145 7.64 -4.47 27.86
N THR A 146 7.45 -5.17 28.96
CA THR A 146 6.87 -6.50 29.05
C THR A 146 5.33 -6.60 29.09
N THR A 147 4.88 -7.78 28.68
CA THR A 147 3.70 -8.57 29.12
C THR A 147 2.30 -8.27 28.56
N GLN A 148 1.70 -9.40 28.19
CA GLN A 148 0.29 -9.72 27.92
C GLN A 148 -0.14 -9.74 26.46
N ALA A 149 -0.50 -10.97 26.07
CA ALA A 149 -1.17 -11.35 24.85
C ALA A 149 -2.42 -10.49 24.62
N GLY A 150 -2.44 -9.82 23.46
CA GLY A 150 -3.59 -9.16 22.90
C GLY A 150 -3.27 -8.82 21.45
N SER A 151 -4.13 -9.25 20.52
CA SER A 151 -4.00 -8.98 19.10
C SER A 151 -3.85 -7.49 18.81
N THR A 152 -2.73 -7.06 18.24
CA THR A 152 -2.64 -5.78 17.53
C THR A 152 -1.79 -5.94 16.27
N ASN A 153 -2.36 -5.47 15.16
CA ASN A 153 -1.78 -5.44 13.83
C ASN A 153 -0.50 -4.58 13.84
N GLY A 154 0.52 -4.97 13.06
CA GLY A 154 1.81 -4.28 13.05
C GLY A 154 1.68 -2.85 12.51
N GLU A 155 1.85 -1.88 13.40
CA GLU A 155 1.68 -0.43 13.16
C GLU A 155 2.82 0.12 12.28
N SER A 156 2.59 0.21 10.97
CA SER A 156 3.31 1.14 10.10
C SER A 156 2.68 2.53 10.23
N ILE A 157 3.44 3.61 9.99
CA ILE A 157 2.86 4.97 10.02
C ILE A 157 1.61 5.02 9.13
N PRO A 158 0.43 5.32 9.68
CA PRO A 158 -0.82 5.34 8.93
C PRO A 158 -0.74 6.23 7.70
N THR A 159 -1.64 6.00 6.76
CA THR A 159 -1.88 6.94 5.67
C THR A 159 -3.31 7.46 5.76
N ARG A 160 -3.71 8.30 4.82
CA ARG A 160 -5.06 8.83 4.75
C ARG A 160 -5.62 8.74 3.35
N LEU A 161 -6.93 8.60 3.26
CA LEU A 161 -7.70 8.82 2.03
C LEU A 161 -8.65 9.98 2.27
N ASP A 162 -8.70 10.93 1.34
CA ASP A 162 -9.77 11.94 1.35
C ASP A 162 -11.02 11.45 0.66
N LEU A 163 -12.17 11.78 1.26
CA LEU A 163 -13.47 11.42 0.73
C LEU A 163 -14.09 12.60 -0.01
N ALA A 164 -14.32 13.72 0.65
CA ALA A 164 -14.94 14.90 0.04
C ALA A 164 -14.42 16.21 0.65
N GLY A 165 -14.63 17.31 -0.06
CA GLY A 165 -14.33 18.66 0.43
C GLY A 165 -12.86 19.07 0.45
N THR A 166 -11.93 18.19 0.06
CA THR A 166 -10.48 18.50 0.08
C THR A 166 -10.11 19.60 -0.92
N TRP A 167 -9.04 20.35 -0.61
CA TRP A 167 -8.68 21.72 -1.07
C TRP A 167 -9.18 22.86 -0.19
N ILE A 168 -10.27 22.66 0.57
CA ILE A 168 -10.81 23.67 1.47
C ILE A 168 -9.85 24.05 2.62
N ASP A 169 -8.87 23.19 2.91
CA ASP A 169 -7.80 23.39 3.90
C ASP A 169 -6.73 24.41 3.45
N GLN A 170 -6.87 24.95 2.23
CA GLN A 170 -6.11 26.08 1.75
C GLN A 170 -6.90 27.38 1.99
N PRO A 171 -6.36 28.36 2.74
CA PRO A 171 -7.05 29.62 3.01
C PRO A 171 -7.52 30.37 1.76
N TYR A 172 -6.74 30.30 0.67
CA TYR A 172 -7.13 30.93 -0.60
C TYR A 172 -8.31 30.23 -1.30
N VAL A 173 -8.74 29.06 -0.82
CA VAL A 173 -9.95 28.36 -1.26
C VAL A 173 -11.09 28.66 -0.29
N SER A 174 -10.90 28.35 1.00
CA SER A 174 -11.95 28.56 2.02
C SER A 174 -12.34 30.02 2.21
N MET A 175 -11.53 30.96 1.72
CA MET A 175 -11.92 32.37 1.73
C MET A 175 -13.12 32.73 0.84
N HIS A 176 -13.45 31.86 -0.12
CA HIS A 176 -14.59 32.06 -1.00
C HIS A 176 -15.89 31.51 -0.43
N HIS A 177 -15.80 30.45 0.40
CA HIS A 177 -16.90 29.87 1.17
C HIS A 177 -16.28 28.90 2.19
N PRO A 178 -16.67 28.94 3.48
CA PRO A 178 -16.16 27.99 4.47
C PRO A 178 -16.76 26.60 4.24
N GLY A 179 -16.09 25.55 4.70
CA GLY A 179 -16.59 24.20 4.47
C GLY A 179 -15.82 23.09 5.16
N TRP A 180 -16.40 21.90 5.10
CA TRP A 180 -15.81 20.68 5.63
C TRP A 180 -14.92 20.01 4.59
N ALA A 181 -13.82 19.41 5.05
CA ALA A 181 -13.17 18.31 4.36
C ALA A 181 -13.29 17.03 5.18
N ILE A 182 -13.34 15.90 4.48
CA ILE A 182 -13.57 14.57 5.06
C ILE A 182 -12.40 13.66 4.70
N THR A 183 -11.83 13.02 5.71
CA THR A 183 -10.74 12.05 5.57
C THR A 183 -11.03 10.79 6.37
N ILE A 184 -10.45 9.68 5.93
CA ILE A 184 -10.34 8.45 6.70
C ILE A 184 -8.86 8.12 6.92
N SER A 185 -8.54 7.64 8.11
CA SER A 185 -7.21 7.11 8.40
C SER A 185 -7.14 5.66 7.99
N LEU A 186 -6.09 5.26 7.28
CA LEU A 186 -5.91 3.91 6.75
C LEU A 186 -4.70 3.24 7.38
N GLU A 187 -4.89 1.96 7.74
CA GLU A 187 -3.81 1.02 7.97
C GLU A 187 -3.20 0.64 6.62
N PRO A 188 -1.90 0.88 6.40
CA PRO A 188 -1.24 0.54 5.14
C PRO A 188 -1.13 -0.99 4.97
N THR A 189 -2.12 -1.60 4.32
CA THR A 189 -2.07 -3.01 3.86
C THR A 189 -1.34 -3.17 2.52
N PHE A 190 -0.88 -2.05 1.96
CA PHE A 190 -0.26 -1.92 0.64
C PHE A 190 0.94 -0.97 0.70
N GLU A 191 1.78 -0.99 -0.34
CA GLU A 191 2.91 -0.06 -0.43
C GLU A 191 2.44 1.36 -0.76
N VAL A 192 2.74 2.30 0.14
CA VAL A 192 2.43 3.70 -0.05
C VAL A 192 3.57 4.37 -0.84
N ARG A 193 3.33 4.60 -2.12
CA ARG A 193 4.31 5.14 -3.08
C ARG A 193 4.32 6.66 -3.11
N ASP A 194 5.49 7.24 -3.39
CA ASP A 194 5.66 8.69 -3.48
C ASP A 194 4.87 9.33 -4.62
N ARG A 195 4.37 10.56 -4.38
CA ARG A 195 3.60 11.35 -5.37
C ARG A 195 2.33 10.64 -5.86
N CYS A 196 1.68 9.90 -4.96
CA CYS A 196 0.47 9.16 -5.26
C CYS A 196 -0.79 9.64 -4.52
N GLY A 197 -0.77 10.84 -3.91
CA GLY A 197 -1.96 11.40 -3.24
C GLY A 197 -2.29 10.78 -1.87
N LEU A 198 -1.37 9.98 -1.30
CA LEU A 198 -1.53 9.31 0.00
C LEU A 198 -0.58 9.90 1.05
N SER A 199 -0.50 11.22 1.14
CA SER A 199 0.20 11.94 2.23
C SER A 199 1.68 11.57 2.46
N THR A 200 2.41 11.19 1.40
CA THR A 200 3.77 10.62 1.55
C THR A 200 4.81 11.61 2.05
N SER A 201 4.65 12.91 1.75
CA SER A 201 5.50 13.98 2.30
C SER A 201 5.35 14.06 3.82
N THR A 202 4.12 14.14 4.31
CA THR A 202 3.81 14.21 5.74
C THR A 202 4.26 12.92 6.45
N ARG A 203 4.03 11.74 5.86
CA ARG A 203 4.52 10.46 6.41
C ARG A 203 6.05 10.43 6.54
N LYS A 204 6.79 10.94 5.54
CA LYS A 204 8.26 11.07 5.63
C LYS A 204 8.71 12.02 6.73
N MET A 205 7.97 13.11 6.95
CA MET A 205 8.26 14.04 8.05
C MET A 205 8.00 13.40 9.41
N ILE A 206 6.88 12.68 9.56
CA ILE A 206 6.57 11.88 10.74
C ILE A 206 7.69 10.87 10.99
N GLN A 207 8.15 10.13 9.97
CA GLN A 207 9.19 9.11 10.09
C GLN A 207 10.55 9.68 10.55
N LYS A 208 10.82 10.97 10.38
CA LYS A 208 12.04 11.61 10.93
C LYS A 208 11.98 11.72 12.45
N ILE A 209 10.79 11.90 13.02
CA ILE A 209 10.60 12.03 14.47
C ILE A 209 10.26 10.67 15.08
N TRP A 210 9.37 9.94 14.42
CA TRP A 210 8.80 8.68 14.85
C TRP A 210 8.94 7.65 13.70
N PRO A 211 10.10 6.99 13.60
CA PRO A 211 10.41 6.15 12.44
C PRO A 211 9.55 4.89 12.34
N VAL A 212 9.03 4.41 13.46
CA VAL A 212 8.30 3.14 13.56
C VAL A 212 6.79 3.36 13.59
N LYS A 213 6.30 4.12 14.58
CA LYS A 213 4.86 4.32 14.82
C LYS A 213 4.56 5.68 15.41
N LEU A 214 3.31 6.13 15.28
CA LEU A 214 2.84 7.35 15.94
C LEU A 214 2.95 7.21 17.48
N PRO A 215 3.29 8.28 18.20
CA PRO A 215 3.32 8.25 19.66
C PRO A 215 1.90 8.11 20.21
N LYS A 216 1.77 7.45 21.36
CA LYS A 216 0.49 7.34 22.06
C LYS A 216 0.19 8.66 22.78
N MET A 217 -0.58 9.53 22.12
CA MET A 217 -1.04 10.80 22.67
C MET A 217 -2.38 11.19 22.07
N ASP A 218 -2.95 12.32 22.52
CA ASP A 218 -4.18 12.85 21.95
C ASP A 218 -4.05 13.02 20.42
N PRO A 219 -4.96 12.43 19.61
CA PRO A 219 -4.84 12.44 18.16
C PRO A 219 -4.87 13.83 17.53
N GLU A 220 -5.63 14.77 18.09
CA GLU A 220 -5.73 16.14 17.57
C GLU A 220 -4.46 16.93 17.89
N ILE A 221 -3.94 16.80 19.11
CA ILE A 221 -2.64 17.41 19.48
C ILE A 221 -1.54 16.84 18.58
N LEU A 222 -1.52 15.52 18.35
CA LEU A 222 -0.55 14.90 17.46
C LEU A 222 -0.65 15.43 16.03
N ALA A 223 -1.86 15.51 15.48
CA ALA A 223 -2.11 16.09 14.16
C ALA A 223 -1.55 17.52 14.08
N ARG A 224 -1.78 18.33 15.12
CA ARG A 224 -1.31 19.71 15.18
C ARG A 224 0.21 19.81 15.26
N LEU A 225 0.86 18.92 16.01
CA LEU A 225 2.33 18.84 16.06
C LEU A 225 2.92 18.47 14.70
N VAL A 226 2.34 17.46 14.03
CA VAL A 226 2.76 17.05 12.68
C VAL A 226 2.59 18.19 11.69
N PHE A 227 1.46 18.89 11.71
CA PHE A 227 1.20 20.04 10.85
C PHE A 227 2.26 21.13 11.03
N CYS A 228 2.55 21.52 12.28
CA CYS A 228 3.56 22.53 12.59
C CYS A 228 4.97 22.09 12.17
N PHE A 229 5.29 20.80 12.32
CA PHE A 229 6.61 20.27 11.94
C PHE A 229 6.81 20.21 10.42
N GLU A 230 5.76 19.84 9.67
CA GLU A 230 5.78 19.89 8.20
C GLU A 230 5.90 21.32 7.67
N ASN A 231 5.22 22.26 8.33
CA ASN A 231 5.23 23.69 8.01
C ASN A 231 6.23 24.48 8.88
N ASN A 232 7.45 23.94 9.03
CA ASN A 232 8.48 24.59 9.83
C ASN A 232 8.95 25.92 9.20
N PRO A 233 9.39 26.90 10.02
CA PRO A 233 9.80 28.23 9.54
C PRO A 233 11.10 28.23 8.72
N GLU A 234 11.83 27.12 8.67
CA GLU A 234 13.08 26.99 7.89
C GLU A 234 12.81 26.62 6.43
N ARG A 235 11.56 26.35 6.04
CA ARG A 235 11.21 26.10 4.64
C ARG A 235 11.44 27.34 3.77
N HIS A 236 12.11 27.13 2.63
CA HIS A 236 12.45 28.20 1.69
C HIS A 236 11.58 28.21 0.43
N ASP A 237 10.66 27.26 0.27
CA ASP A 237 9.77 27.17 -0.89
C ASP A 237 8.57 28.12 -0.82
N GLY A 238 8.32 28.73 0.34
CA GLY A 238 7.21 29.67 0.57
C GLY A 238 5.82 29.02 0.53
N ILE A 239 5.75 27.67 0.53
CA ILE A 239 4.51 26.92 0.41
C ILE A 239 4.14 26.35 1.78
N ILE A 240 2.92 26.63 2.24
CA ILE A 240 2.33 26.03 3.43
C ILE A 240 1.43 24.87 2.99
N SER A 241 1.77 23.65 3.41
CA SER A 241 0.93 22.47 3.23
C SER A 241 -0.36 22.62 4.05
N GLY A 242 -1.50 22.17 3.52
CA GLY A 242 -2.76 22.14 4.27
C GLY A 242 -2.77 21.07 5.37
N ALA A 243 -3.71 21.20 6.33
CA ALA A 243 -3.75 20.32 7.50
C ALA A 243 -4.34 18.92 7.25
N GLN A 244 -5.00 18.67 6.11
CA GLN A 244 -5.72 17.41 5.85
C GLN A 244 -4.84 16.15 6.02
N ASP A 245 -3.56 16.22 5.60
CA ASP A 245 -2.65 15.07 5.67
C ASP A 245 -2.30 14.74 7.12
N SER A 246 -1.94 15.77 7.89
CA SER A 246 -1.63 15.62 9.31
C SER A 246 -2.83 15.09 10.10
N ILE A 247 -4.04 15.59 9.82
CA ILE A 247 -5.27 15.17 10.49
C ILE A 247 -5.63 13.74 10.09
N GLY A 248 -5.70 13.43 8.80
CA GLY A 248 -6.06 12.09 8.33
C GLY A 248 -5.05 11.00 8.72
N ILE A 249 -3.77 11.34 8.86
CA ILE A 249 -2.77 10.39 9.37
C ILE A 249 -2.92 10.21 10.89
N CYS A 250 -3.17 11.26 11.66
CA CYS A 250 -3.07 11.18 13.12
C CYS A 250 -4.39 10.83 13.81
N ILE A 251 -5.54 11.21 13.24
CA ILE A 251 -6.86 10.94 13.80
C ILE A 251 -7.42 9.65 13.20
N PRO A 252 -7.65 8.58 14.00
CA PRO A 252 -8.17 7.31 13.50
C PRO A 252 -9.62 7.44 12.99
N GLY A 253 -10.10 6.42 12.28
CA GLY A 253 -11.49 6.32 11.83
C GLY A 253 -11.86 7.32 10.73
N LEU A 254 -13.12 7.74 10.75
CA LEU A 254 -13.67 8.76 9.84
C LEU A 254 -13.67 10.12 10.54
N CYS A 255 -13.15 11.13 9.86
CA CYS A 255 -12.96 12.48 10.38
C CYS A 255 -13.47 13.52 9.39
N ARG A 256 -14.18 14.54 9.88
CA ARG A 256 -14.40 15.78 9.13
C ARG A 256 -13.84 16.97 9.89
N HIS A 257 -13.32 17.95 9.16
CA HIS A 257 -12.66 19.12 9.72
C HIS A 257 -13.04 20.39 8.94
N TYR A 258 -13.50 21.43 9.66
CA TYR A 258 -14.13 22.64 9.11
C TYR A 258 -13.15 23.80 9.00
N TYR A 259 -13.08 24.43 7.83
CA TYR A 259 -12.16 25.54 7.57
C TYR A 259 -12.89 26.80 7.18
N ASP A 260 -12.44 27.90 7.77
CA ASP A 260 -12.87 29.26 7.44
C ASP A 260 -11.62 30.15 7.38
N HIS A 261 -11.09 30.37 6.17
CA HIS A 261 -9.93 31.24 5.90
C HIS A 261 -8.63 30.91 6.69
N ASN A 262 -8.50 29.70 7.24
CA ASN A 262 -7.37 29.29 8.08
C ASN A 262 -6.78 27.95 7.63
N PHE A 263 -5.48 27.73 7.90
CA PHE A 263 -4.82 26.45 7.57
C PHE A 263 -5.16 25.32 8.54
N TRP A 264 -5.44 25.65 9.81
CA TRP A 264 -5.90 24.71 10.82
C TRP A 264 -7.43 24.84 10.94
N PRO A 265 -8.19 23.74 11.02
CA PRO A 265 -9.64 23.81 11.10
C PRO A 265 -10.11 24.42 12.42
N GLU A 266 -11.27 25.07 12.39
CA GLU A 266 -11.92 25.59 13.61
C GLU A 266 -12.60 24.47 14.41
N LYS A 267 -13.02 23.42 13.72
CA LYS A 267 -13.74 22.29 14.31
C LYS A 267 -13.31 20.98 13.67
N ILE A 268 -13.17 19.95 14.48
CA ILE A 268 -12.93 18.57 14.07
C ILE A 268 -14.03 17.70 14.67
N GLU A 269 -14.61 16.83 13.84
CA GLU A 269 -15.59 15.82 14.26
C GLU A 269 -15.15 14.45 13.77
N THR A 270 -15.31 13.43 14.60
CA THR A 270 -14.84 12.08 14.32
C THR A 270 -15.92 11.05 14.62
N THR A 271 -15.84 9.91 13.94
CA THR A 271 -16.61 8.72 14.30
C THR A 271 -15.73 7.47 14.21
N GLN A 272 -15.86 6.62 15.23
CA GLN A 272 -15.29 5.27 15.29
C GLN A 272 -16.39 4.20 15.19
N ASP A 273 -17.59 4.59 14.75
CA ASP A 273 -18.71 3.67 14.64
C ASP A 273 -18.39 2.54 13.64
N GLU A 274 -18.35 1.31 14.14
CA GLU A 274 -17.87 0.16 13.38
C GLU A 274 -18.77 -0.14 12.17
N MET A 275 -20.07 0.13 12.24
CA MET A 275 -20.96 -0.04 11.09
C MET A 275 -20.64 0.95 9.98
N THR A 276 -20.37 2.21 10.34
CA THR A 276 -19.93 3.25 9.41
C THR A 276 -18.57 2.95 8.79
N LEU A 277 -17.61 2.50 9.58
CA LEU A 277 -16.28 2.15 9.06
C LEU A 277 -16.36 0.94 8.12
N ARG A 278 -17.14 -0.09 8.46
CA ARG A 278 -17.37 -1.25 7.59
C ARG A 278 -18.09 -0.89 6.31
N PHE A 279 -19.12 -0.03 6.38
CA PHE A 279 -19.80 0.48 5.20
C PHE A 279 -18.80 1.10 4.20
N LEU A 280 -17.86 1.91 4.70
CA LEU A 280 -16.82 2.46 3.85
C LEU A 280 -15.86 1.39 3.30
N GLU A 281 -15.42 0.42 4.11
CA GLU A 281 -14.52 -0.67 3.67
C GLU A 281 -15.19 -1.64 2.67
N ASP A 282 -16.50 -1.88 2.80
CA ASP A 282 -17.28 -2.75 1.92
C ASP A 282 -17.58 -2.06 0.57
N HIS A 283 -17.38 -0.74 0.45
CA HIS A 283 -17.72 0.03 -0.74
C HIS A 283 -16.58 0.88 -1.33
N LEU A 284 -15.42 0.97 -0.69
CA LEU A 284 -14.26 1.69 -1.23
C LEU A 284 -13.13 0.75 -1.61
N VAL A 285 -12.58 0.98 -2.81
CA VAL A 285 -11.35 0.33 -3.29
C VAL A 285 -10.42 1.38 -3.90
N MET A 286 -9.13 1.04 -3.99
CA MET A 286 -8.15 1.88 -4.69
C MET A 286 -7.49 1.14 -5.84
N ILE A 287 -7.40 1.79 -6.99
CA ILE A 287 -6.66 1.32 -8.15
C ILE A 287 -5.29 1.99 -8.21
N PRO A 288 -4.18 1.25 -8.23
CA PRO A 288 -2.86 1.81 -8.44
C PRO A 288 -2.70 2.35 -9.87
N MET A 289 -2.17 3.56 -9.97
CA MET A 289 -1.84 4.22 -11.23
C MET A 289 -0.34 4.56 -11.29
N ALA A 290 0.09 5.09 -12.44
CA ALA A 290 1.40 5.72 -12.55
C ALA A 290 1.46 6.96 -11.63
N PRO A 291 2.61 7.21 -10.96
CA PRO A 291 2.77 8.39 -10.11
C PRO A 291 2.69 9.67 -10.95
N ARG A 292 2.35 10.80 -10.31
CA ARG A 292 2.35 12.09 -11.00
C ARG A 292 3.73 12.38 -11.57
N ARG A 293 3.78 12.72 -12.87
CA ARG A 293 5.04 13.01 -13.57
C ARG A 293 5.80 14.16 -12.89
N PRO A 294 7.14 14.07 -12.78
CA PRO A 294 7.94 15.17 -12.24
C PRO A 294 7.76 16.46 -13.03
N GLY A 295 7.70 17.60 -12.32
CA GLY A 295 7.56 18.92 -12.94
C GLY A 295 6.12 19.32 -13.30
N CYS A 296 5.15 18.40 -13.22
CA CYS A 296 3.77 18.74 -13.49
C CYS A 296 3.11 19.52 -12.34
N SER A 297 2.40 20.57 -12.70
CA SER A 297 1.51 21.33 -11.82
C SER A 297 0.09 20.82 -11.93
N VAL A 298 -0.60 20.81 -10.78
CA VAL A 298 -2.03 20.52 -10.67
C VAL A 298 -2.84 21.76 -10.23
N VAL A 299 -2.14 22.87 -9.99
CA VAL A 299 -2.71 24.15 -9.49
C VAL A 299 -2.56 25.29 -10.50
N GLU A 300 -1.83 25.07 -11.59
CA GLU A 300 -1.87 25.95 -12.76
C GLU A 300 -3.29 25.93 -13.35
N ASP A 301 -3.70 27.06 -13.94
CA ASP A 301 -5.07 27.28 -14.47
C ASP A 301 -6.21 27.06 -13.46
N LYS A 302 -5.92 27.25 -12.16
CA LYS A 302 -6.97 27.20 -11.13
C LYS A 302 -8.00 28.31 -11.33
N ASP A 303 -9.27 27.97 -11.19
CA ASP A 303 -10.41 28.87 -11.32
C ASP A 303 -11.31 28.74 -10.10
N ILE A 304 -10.96 29.48 -9.04
CA ILE A 304 -11.57 29.41 -7.73
C ILE A 304 -12.58 30.56 -7.62
N THR A 305 -13.85 30.21 -7.47
CA THR A 305 -14.96 31.16 -7.33
C THR A 305 -15.86 30.76 -6.15
N PRO A 306 -16.59 31.72 -5.54
CA PRO A 306 -17.54 31.42 -4.46
C PRO A 306 -18.50 30.27 -4.79
N ASP A 307 -19.07 30.25 -6.00
CA ASP A 307 -20.02 29.20 -6.39
C ASP A 307 -19.37 27.82 -6.47
N LYS A 308 -18.13 27.72 -6.95
CA LYS A 308 -17.40 26.45 -7.04
C LYS A 308 -16.96 25.94 -5.67
N VAL A 309 -16.51 26.84 -4.80
CA VAL A 309 -16.13 26.47 -3.42
C VAL A 309 -17.38 26.10 -2.60
N LYS A 310 -18.51 26.79 -2.82
CA LYS A 310 -19.79 26.40 -2.23
C LYS A 310 -20.22 25.01 -2.69
N ALA A 311 -20.10 24.69 -3.99
CA ALA A 311 -20.42 23.35 -4.50
C ALA A 311 -19.53 22.27 -3.85
N LEU A 312 -18.24 22.56 -3.62
CA LEU A 312 -17.35 21.67 -2.88
C LEU A 312 -17.82 21.45 -1.43
N ALA A 313 -18.19 22.52 -0.73
CA ALA A 313 -18.67 22.48 0.66
C ALA A 313 -20.00 21.72 0.78
N ASP A 314 -20.98 22.02 -0.08
CA ASP A 314 -22.28 21.36 -0.12
C ASP A 314 -22.12 19.84 -0.37
N ALA A 315 -21.22 19.47 -1.31
CA ALA A 315 -20.91 18.07 -1.59
C ALA A 315 -20.27 17.35 -0.40
N ALA A 316 -19.42 18.03 0.38
CA ALA A 316 -18.83 17.47 1.59
C ALA A 316 -19.90 17.21 2.67
N ASP A 317 -20.80 18.15 2.93
CA ASP A 317 -21.88 17.96 3.91
C ASP A 317 -22.85 16.84 3.49
N ALA A 318 -23.20 16.76 2.20
CA ALA A 318 -24.00 15.68 1.66
C ALA A 318 -23.29 14.32 1.81
N CYS A 319 -21.98 14.28 1.53
CA CYS A 319 -21.17 13.06 1.65
C CYS A 319 -21.11 12.57 3.09
N TRP A 320 -20.86 13.46 4.06
CA TRP A 320 -20.88 13.10 5.48
C TRP A 320 -22.22 12.50 5.91
N THR A 321 -23.32 13.16 5.51
CA THR A 321 -24.69 12.73 5.84
C THR A 321 -24.99 11.35 5.25
N ALA A 322 -24.63 11.12 3.99
CA ALA A 322 -24.84 9.84 3.32
C ALA A 322 -24.03 8.69 3.92
N ILE A 323 -22.77 8.96 4.30
CA ILE A 323 -21.90 7.99 4.97
C ILE A 323 -22.51 7.56 6.30
N LEU A 324 -22.97 8.52 7.14
CA LEU A 324 -23.57 8.18 8.43
C LEU A 324 -24.93 7.48 8.30
N ALA A 325 -25.65 7.71 7.21
CA ALA A 325 -26.90 7.02 6.89
C ALA A 325 -26.70 5.65 6.22
N HIS A 326 -25.45 5.27 5.92
CA HIS A 326 -25.09 4.07 5.13
C HIS A 326 -25.84 3.98 3.79
N ASN A 327 -26.13 5.13 3.18
CA ASN A 327 -26.78 5.19 1.86
C ASN A 327 -25.71 5.24 0.76
N ILE A 328 -25.53 4.14 0.04
CA ILE A 328 -24.50 4.01 -1.00
C ILE A 328 -24.76 4.92 -2.21
N ASP A 329 -26.01 5.11 -2.61
CA ASP A 329 -26.36 5.90 -3.81
C ASP A 329 -26.11 7.39 -3.54
N ASP A 330 -26.56 7.88 -2.38
CA ASP A 330 -26.32 9.27 -1.96
C ASP A 330 -24.82 9.51 -1.69
N PHE A 331 -24.12 8.51 -1.13
CA PHE A 331 -22.67 8.59 -0.90
C PHE A 331 -21.92 8.68 -2.23
N ALA A 332 -22.22 7.81 -3.20
CA ALA A 332 -21.60 7.84 -4.51
C ALA A 332 -21.87 9.18 -5.23
N ALA A 333 -23.11 9.67 -5.19
CA ALA A 333 -23.48 10.94 -5.79
C ALA A 333 -22.71 12.12 -5.18
N ALA A 334 -22.66 12.21 -3.84
CA ALA A 334 -21.95 13.28 -3.15
C ALA A 334 -20.41 13.18 -3.30
N TYR A 335 -19.86 11.97 -3.29
CA TYR A 335 -18.46 11.69 -3.53
C TYR A 335 -18.01 12.17 -4.91
N LYS A 336 -18.81 11.85 -5.95
CA LYS A 336 -18.58 12.29 -7.32
C LYS A 336 -18.75 13.81 -7.46
N ALA A 337 -19.82 14.39 -6.90
CA ALA A 337 -20.06 15.83 -6.94
C ALA A 337 -18.90 16.60 -6.29
N SER A 338 -18.34 16.08 -5.19
CA SER A 338 -17.15 16.68 -4.58
C SER A 338 -15.95 16.65 -5.52
N PHE A 339 -15.71 15.56 -6.25
CA PHE A 339 -14.60 15.48 -7.21
C PHE A 339 -14.82 16.40 -8.41
N GLU A 340 -16.04 16.51 -8.92
CA GLU A 340 -16.39 17.43 -10.00
C GLU A 340 -16.17 18.90 -9.59
N ALA A 341 -16.54 19.28 -8.36
CA ALA A 341 -16.27 20.61 -7.82
C ALA A 341 -14.77 20.88 -7.71
N GLN A 342 -13.97 19.88 -7.31
CA GLN A 342 -12.51 19.99 -7.29
C GLN A 342 -11.93 20.19 -8.69
N ILE A 343 -12.36 19.41 -9.68
CA ILE A 343 -11.89 19.54 -11.07
C ILE A 343 -12.29 20.91 -11.64
N ALA A 344 -13.48 21.41 -11.32
CA ALA A 344 -13.94 22.71 -11.76
C ALA A 344 -13.05 23.85 -11.25
N MET A 345 -12.43 23.69 -10.07
CA MET A 345 -11.46 24.65 -9.52
C MET A 345 -10.03 24.36 -9.93
N PHE A 346 -9.67 23.08 -10.09
CA PHE A 346 -8.31 22.60 -10.35
C PHE A 346 -8.32 21.59 -11.50
N PRO A 347 -8.47 22.03 -12.77
CA PRO A 347 -8.49 21.13 -13.92
C PRO A 347 -7.21 20.27 -14.04
N GLY A 348 -6.10 20.79 -13.52
CA GLY A 348 -4.81 20.10 -13.42
C GLY A 348 -4.84 18.79 -12.65
N MET A 349 -5.86 18.55 -11.80
CA MET A 349 -6.03 17.28 -11.09
C MET A 349 -6.24 16.10 -12.05
N VAL A 350 -6.87 16.34 -13.20
CA VAL A 350 -7.14 15.32 -14.22
C VAL A 350 -6.15 15.43 -15.37
N THR A 351 -5.85 16.64 -15.83
CA THR A 351 -4.89 16.88 -16.91
C THR A 351 -3.85 17.88 -16.43
N PRO A 352 -2.74 17.40 -15.82
CA PRO A 352 -1.69 18.26 -15.31
C PRO A 352 -1.05 19.09 -16.42
N SER A 353 -0.42 20.20 -16.03
CA SER A 353 0.31 21.07 -16.95
C SER A 353 1.80 21.13 -16.62
N ILE A 354 2.61 21.53 -17.59
CA ILE A 354 4.01 21.91 -17.41
C ILE A 354 4.20 23.28 -18.05
N ASN A 355 4.67 24.26 -17.29
CA ASN A 355 4.92 25.62 -17.76
C ASN A 355 3.69 26.27 -18.44
N GLY A 356 2.48 26.02 -17.92
CA GLY A 356 1.23 26.57 -18.46
C GLY A 356 0.66 25.82 -19.68
N GLU A 357 1.29 24.73 -20.14
CA GLU A 357 0.75 23.89 -21.22
C GLU A 357 0.21 22.58 -20.66
N LYS A 358 -1.02 22.22 -21.07
CA LYS A 358 -1.67 20.96 -20.67
C LYS A 358 -0.94 19.75 -21.26
N LEU A 359 -0.55 18.83 -20.39
CA LEU A 359 0.18 17.63 -20.76
C LEU A 359 -0.80 16.46 -20.95
N HIS A 360 -1.40 16.38 -22.13
CA HIS A 360 -2.45 15.40 -22.42
C HIS A 360 -2.01 13.95 -22.22
N GLU A 361 -0.75 13.62 -22.50
CA GLU A 361 -0.21 12.28 -22.26
C GLU A 361 0.00 11.93 -20.77
N ALA A 362 -0.08 12.92 -19.89
CA ALA A 362 -0.06 12.74 -18.44
C ALA A 362 -1.46 12.81 -17.82
N SER A 363 -2.50 12.96 -18.66
CA SER A 363 -3.88 12.94 -18.21
C SER A 363 -4.24 11.60 -17.59
N VAL A 364 -4.94 11.65 -16.47
CA VAL A 364 -5.51 10.46 -15.82
C VAL A 364 -6.90 10.10 -16.35
N GLN A 365 -7.45 10.92 -17.27
CA GLN A 365 -8.78 10.72 -17.87
C GLN A 365 -8.97 9.33 -18.49
N PRO A 366 -8.01 8.74 -19.24
CA PRO A 366 -8.21 7.41 -19.82
C PRO A 366 -8.45 6.32 -18.77
N THR A 367 -7.81 6.42 -17.60
CA THR A 367 -8.03 5.50 -16.49
C THR A 367 -9.39 5.75 -15.83
N ILE A 368 -9.78 7.02 -15.67
CA ILE A 368 -11.12 7.36 -15.19
C ILE A 368 -12.19 6.77 -16.11
N ASP A 369 -12.07 6.95 -17.43
CA ASP A 369 -13.00 6.45 -18.44
C ASP A 369 -13.10 4.91 -18.39
N GLN A 370 -11.97 4.23 -18.22
CA GLN A 370 -11.92 2.76 -18.10
C GLN A 370 -12.76 2.24 -16.92
N TYR A 371 -12.60 2.82 -15.73
CA TYR A 371 -13.28 2.32 -14.53
C TYR A 371 -14.69 2.87 -14.38
N SER A 372 -14.94 4.11 -14.79
CA SER A 372 -16.28 4.73 -14.74
C SER A 372 -17.30 4.05 -15.66
N ALA A 373 -16.84 3.35 -16.70
CA ALA A 373 -17.70 2.58 -17.60
C ALA A 373 -18.14 1.21 -17.03
N MET A 374 -17.64 0.80 -15.86
CA MET A 374 -17.96 -0.49 -15.26
C MET A 374 -19.25 -0.42 -14.44
N ASP A 375 -20.16 -1.38 -14.63
CA ASP A 375 -21.46 -1.43 -13.93
C ASP A 375 -21.34 -1.54 -12.40
N ASP A 376 -20.24 -2.08 -11.89
CA ASP A 376 -20.00 -2.26 -10.45
C ASP A 376 -19.36 -1.01 -9.79
N VAL A 377 -18.97 0.01 -10.57
CA VAL A 377 -18.40 1.28 -10.09
C VAL A 377 -19.48 2.38 -10.08
N LEU A 378 -19.70 2.99 -8.93
CA LEU A 378 -20.73 4.01 -8.71
C LEU A 378 -20.18 5.44 -8.75
N ALA A 379 -18.96 5.64 -8.26
CA ALA A 379 -18.27 6.92 -8.26
C ALA A 379 -16.75 6.73 -8.20
N TRP A 380 -16.01 7.80 -8.48
CA TRP A 380 -14.55 7.78 -8.50
C TRP A 380 -13.98 9.15 -8.14
N LYS A 381 -12.73 9.14 -7.67
CA LYS A 381 -11.99 10.34 -7.30
C LYS A 381 -10.49 10.09 -7.33
N MET A 382 -9.73 11.13 -7.66
CA MET A 382 -8.29 11.16 -7.45
C MET A 382 -7.97 11.58 -6.01
N PRO A 383 -7.31 10.74 -5.19
CA PRO A 383 -6.86 11.14 -3.86
C PRO A 383 -5.80 12.25 -3.91
N GLY A 384 -5.79 13.07 -2.87
CA GLY A 384 -4.86 14.17 -2.70
C GLY A 384 -4.98 15.22 -3.81
N ALA A 385 -3.84 15.76 -4.25
CA ALA A 385 -3.81 16.86 -5.22
C ALA A 385 -4.05 16.42 -6.69
N GLY A 386 -4.22 15.12 -6.97
CA GLY A 386 -4.42 14.59 -8.32
C GLY A 386 -3.17 14.55 -9.22
N GLY A 387 -3.39 14.25 -10.50
CA GLY A 387 -2.37 14.13 -11.55
C GLY A 387 -1.64 12.79 -11.61
N GLY A 388 -2.08 11.79 -10.86
CA GLY A 388 -1.54 10.42 -10.85
C GLY A 388 -1.65 9.77 -9.47
N GLY A 389 -1.12 8.56 -9.33
CA GLY A 389 -1.03 7.86 -8.05
C GLY A 389 -2.01 6.72 -7.86
N TYR A 390 -3.20 7.05 -7.37
CA TYR A 390 -4.29 6.11 -7.17
C TYR A 390 -5.59 6.70 -7.70
N LEU A 391 -6.51 5.84 -8.09
CA LEU A 391 -7.91 6.19 -8.32
C LEU A 391 -8.74 5.50 -7.24
N ALA A 392 -9.40 6.26 -6.37
CA ALA A 392 -10.32 5.71 -5.38
C ALA A 392 -11.70 5.56 -6.01
N LEU A 393 -12.31 4.39 -5.84
CA LEU A 393 -13.60 4.04 -6.41
C LEU A 393 -14.60 3.74 -5.31
N VAL A 394 -15.82 4.21 -5.47
CA VAL A 394 -17.00 3.70 -4.77
C VAL A 394 -17.57 2.57 -5.61
N VAL A 395 -17.68 1.38 -5.05
CA VAL A 395 -18.14 0.16 -5.74
C VAL A 395 -19.30 -0.48 -4.99
N LYS A 396 -20.13 -1.24 -5.70
CA LYS A 396 -21.27 -1.95 -5.11
C LYS A 396 -20.87 -2.95 -4.01
N ASP A 397 -19.74 -3.64 -4.19
CA ASP A 397 -19.17 -4.59 -3.23
C ASP A 397 -17.65 -4.70 -3.46
N SER A 398 -16.85 -4.27 -2.47
CA SER A 398 -15.39 -4.22 -2.56
C SER A 398 -14.75 -5.60 -2.67
N LYS A 399 -15.30 -6.62 -2.00
CA LYS A 399 -14.77 -7.99 -2.04
C LYS A 399 -15.01 -8.62 -3.41
N LYS A 400 -16.23 -8.50 -3.95
CA LYS A 400 -16.55 -8.96 -5.30
C LYS A 400 -15.68 -8.25 -6.32
N PHE A 401 -15.53 -6.93 -6.20
CA PHE A 401 -14.72 -6.13 -7.12
C PHE A 401 -13.24 -6.54 -7.09
N THR A 402 -12.62 -6.65 -5.91
CA THR A 402 -11.20 -7.05 -5.77
C THR A 402 -10.91 -8.49 -6.16
N ASN A 403 -11.91 -9.39 -6.09
CA ASN A 403 -11.79 -10.73 -6.65
C ASN A 403 -11.77 -10.74 -8.18
N ALA A 404 -12.48 -9.81 -8.83
CA ALA A 404 -12.52 -9.67 -10.28
C ALA A 404 -11.36 -8.81 -10.84
N HIS A 405 -10.86 -7.88 -10.04
CA HIS A 405 -9.81 -6.92 -10.39
C HIS A 405 -8.66 -7.04 -9.39
N HIS A 406 -7.69 -7.93 -9.66
CA HIS A 406 -6.60 -8.26 -8.74
C HIS A 406 -5.65 -7.07 -8.45
N GLU A 407 -5.66 -6.05 -9.31
CA GLU A 407 -4.95 -4.79 -9.11
C GLU A 407 -5.62 -3.89 -8.06
N ALA A 408 -6.91 -4.10 -7.77
CA ALA A 408 -7.66 -3.28 -6.84
C ALA A 408 -7.31 -3.62 -5.40
N ILE A 409 -7.17 -2.57 -4.58
CA ILE A 409 -6.71 -2.65 -3.19
C ILE A 409 -7.92 -2.49 -2.27
N ASN A 410 -8.14 -3.47 -1.40
CA ASN A 410 -9.06 -3.34 -0.28
C ASN A 410 -8.49 -2.41 0.77
N LEU A 411 -9.34 -1.52 1.27
CA LEU A 411 -8.96 -0.56 2.29
C LEU A 411 -9.17 -1.15 3.68
N GLN A 412 -8.30 -0.77 4.61
CA GLN A 412 -8.46 -1.04 6.02
C GLN A 412 -8.38 0.29 6.77
N ILE A 413 -9.49 0.71 7.36
CA ILE A 413 -9.58 1.94 8.15
C ILE A 413 -8.92 1.69 9.51
N ARG A 414 -8.13 2.64 9.99
CA ARG A 414 -7.53 2.54 11.32
C ARG A 414 -8.57 2.79 12.40
N ARG A 415 -8.63 1.91 13.40
CA ARG A 415 -9.48 2.06 14.59
C ARG A 415 -8.69 2.74 15.73
N ALA A 416 -9.40 3.38 16.66
CA ALA A 416 -8.81 4.06 17.83
C ALA A 416 -8.28 3.11 18.91
#